data_AF-A0A553DX56-F1
#
_entry.id   AF-A0A553DX56-F1
#
_cell.length_a   1.000
_cell.length_b   1.000
_cell.length_c   1.000
_cell.angle_alpha   90.00
_cell.angle_beta   90.00
_cell.angle_gamma   90.00
#
_symmetry.space_group_name_H-M   'P 1'
#
loop_
_entity.id
_entity.type
_entity.pdbx_description
1 polymer ?
#
loop_
_entity_poly.entity_id
_entity_poly.type
_entity_poly.pdbx_seq_one_letter_code
_entity_poly.pdbx_strand_id
1 'polypeptide(L)'
;MKEKKEIHWIGLIMLFNVLFLQFINSPSPDFILLVLSQIIFYLFLEEKNSDENFKIITLLILLLIFIKITIASFILIPLYLVVREKKGLLFFISAGTITTLLFILKNSITSGYPFYPLNLFPLPVDWKIPETILAFITEATNNTGYFENLKLDQPSYLFKINSWLHLGGINRIFNWGILLLFVLVLFTKKTQKQNNYKILYFILVIHFIIILSVSPQFRFFLPEFIFLTALFISDFCERLQISKKMISYLLLYLSILPIVAIEFVNFKYLTENKLHQRKANLNWTQIFIPSENSSLSKIPFEKRKCRNMEYYSPKENFFFWGTANGPLPCVNKVQLDYFEKYYHIIPQLRTSLLKDGFYSKRTVTKNHKN
;
A
#
# COMPACT_ATOMS: atom_id res chain seq x y z
N MET A 1 -19.96 15.36 -39.83
CA MET A 1 -18.90 14.60 -39.12
C MET A 1 -19.39 14.33 -37.70
N LYS A 2 -19.88 13.13 -37.38
CA LYS A 2 -20.21 12.80 -35.99
C LYS A 2 -18.89 12.74 -35.24
N GLU A 3 -18.67 13.68 -34.33
CA GLU A 3 -17.60 13.60 -33.32
C GLU A 3 -17.66 12.20 -32.71
N LYS A 4 -16.70 11.35 -33.06
CA LYS A 4 -16.58 10.03 -32.45
C LYS A 4 -15.99 10.29 -31.07
N LYS A 5 -16.85 10.70 -30.15
CA LYS A 5 -16.51 11.00 -28.77
C LYS A 5 -15.86 9.73 -28.20
N GLU A 6 -14.56 9.80 -27.87
CA GLU A 6 -13.73 8.69 -27.40
C GLU A 6 -14.05 8.32 -25.94
N ILE A 7 -13.95 7.04 -25.58
CA ILE A 7 -14.24 6.57 -24.22
C ILE A 7 -12.97 6.75 -23.40
N HIS A 8 -12.93 7.75 -22.53
CA HIS A 8 -11.76 7.98 -21.68
C HIS A 8 -11.67 6.94 -20.56
N TRP A 9 -10.48 6.34 -20.42
CA TRP A 9 -10.18 5.31 -19.44
C TRP A 9 -10.39 5.78 -17.99
N ILE A 10 -10.21 7.08 -17.69
CA ILE A 10 -10.39 7.64 -16.34
C ILE A 10 -11.79 7.38 -15.78
N GLY A 11 -12.83 7.45 -16.62
CA GLY A 11 -14.21 7.18 -16.19
C GLY A 11 -14.43 5.71 -15.80
N LEU A 12 -13.65 4.80 -16.40
CA LEU A 12 -13.72 3.36 -16.12
C LEU A 12 -13.02 2.97 -14.81
N ILE A 13 -12.35 3.89 -14.12
CA ILE A 13 -11.82 3.61 -12.78
C ILE A 13 -12.98 3.31 -11.80
N MET A 14 -14.18 3.86 -12.03
CA MET A 14 -15.35 3.59 -11.16
C MET A 14 -15.79 2.12 -11.19
N LEU A 15 -15.34 1.31 -12.17
CA LEU A 15 -15.50 -0.15 -12.16
C LEU A 15 -14.91 -0.79 -10.90
N PHE A 16 -13.92 -0.13 -10.29
CA PHE A 16 -13.19 -0.59 -9.12
C PHE A 16 -13.74 -0.03 -7.80
N ASN A 17 -14.92 0.60 -7.79
CA ASN A 17 -15.55 1.10 -6.56
C ASN A 17 -15.68 0.02 -5.48
N VAL A 18 -15.93 -1.25 -5.87
CA VAL A 18 -15.97 -2.37 -4.94
C VAL A 18 -14.63 -2.54 -4.21
N LEU A 19 -13.50 -2.36 -4.91
CA LEU A 19 -12.16 -2.41 -4.31
C LEU A 19 -11.87 -1.17 -3.47
N PHE A 20 -12.22 0.03 -3.96
CA PHE A 20 -12.01 1.27 -3.21
C PHE A 20 -12.74 1.27 -1.86
N LEU A 21 -13.96 0.77 -1.82
CA LEU A 21 -14.77 0.74 -0.60
C LEU A 21 -14.24 -0.28 0.43
N GLN A 22 -13.42 -1.25 0.04
CA GLN A 22 -12.73 -2.12 1.02
C GLN A 22 -11.75 -1.33 1.91
N PHE A 23 -11.21 -0.21 1.43
CA PHE A 23 -10.31 0.65 2.21
C PHE A 23 -11.05 1.57 3.21
N ILE A 24 -12.38 1.66 3.17
CA ILE A 24 -13.13 2.41 4.20
C ILE A 24 -12.97 1.77 5.58
N ASN A 25 -12.92 0.44 5.63
CA ASN A 25 -12.87 -0.31 6.89
C ASN A 25 -11.46 -0.43 7.48
N SER A 26 -10.44 0.09 6.80
CA SER A 26 -9.05 0.06 7.26
C SER A 26 -8.31 1.30 6.78
N PRO A 27 -7.92 2.23 7.67
CA PRO A 27 -7.13 3.39 7.28
C PRO A 27 -5.77 2.93 6.75
N SER A 28 -5.69 2.75 5.43
CA SER A 28 -4.48 2.28 4.75
C SER A 28 -3.92 3.41 3.89
N PRO A 29 -2.59 3.64 3.93
CA PRO A 29 -1.95 4.54 2.98
C PRO A 29 -2.16 4.09 1.53
N ASP A 30 -2.42 2.81 1.30
CA ASP A 30 -2.63 2.25 -0.04
C ASP A 30 -3.79 2.93 -0.80
N PHE A 31 -4.84 3.38 -0.11
CA PHE A 31 -5.96 4.06 -0.77
C PHE A 31 -5.55 5.38 -1.43
N ILE A 32 -4.74 6.19 -0.73
CA ILE A 32 -4.21 7.45 -1.26
C ILE A 32 -3.33 7.17 -2.47
N LEU A 33 -2.49 6.13 -2.39
CA LEU A 33 -1.66 5.68 -3.50
C LEU A 33 -2.52 5.30 -4.72
N LEU A 34 -3.60 4.55 -4.52
CA LEU A 34 -4.49 4.15 -5.60
C LEU A 34 -5.09 5.35 -6.31
N VAL A 35 -5.70 6.28 -5.56
CA VAL A 35 -6.40 7.44 -6.12
C VAL A 35 -5.43 8.41 -6.79
N LEU A 36 -4.38 8.84 -6.08
CA LEU A 36 -3.46 9.84 -6.61
C LEU A 36 -2.65 9.32 -7.79
N SER A 37 -2.32 8.01 -7.83
CA SER A 37 -1.65 7.44 -9.01
C SER A 37 -2.50 7.58 -10.27
N GLN A 38 -3.82 7.35 -10.19
CA GLN A 38 -4.69 7.54 -11.35
C GLN A 38 -4.75 9.00 -11.80
N ILE A 39 -4.76 9.95 -10.86
CA ILE A 39 -4.70 11.39 -11.16
C ILE A 39 -3.38 11.74 -11.85
N ILE A 40 -2.25 11.25 -11.32
CA ILE A 40 -0.92 11.45 -11.91
C ILE A 40 -0.88 10.90 -13.34
N PHE A 41 -1.39 9.69 -13.57
CA PHE A 41 -1.43 9.08 -14.90
C PHE A 41 -2.28 9.90 -15.87
N TYR A 42 -3.43 10.40 -15.42
CA TYR A 42 -4.27 11.28 -16.23
C TYR A 42 -3.56 12.58 -16.61
N LEU A 43 -2.98 13.28 -15.64
CA LEU A 43 -2.23 14.51 -15.89
C LEU A 43 -1.04 14.29 -16.82
N PHE A 44 -0.37 13.14 -16.73
CA PHE A 44 0.75 12.79 -17.60
C PHE A 44 0.35 12.44 -19.03
N LEU A 45 -0.80 11.77 -19.21
CA LEU A 45 -1.21 11.22 -20.50
C LEU A 45 -2.11 12.15 -21.31
N GLU A 46 -3.07 12.80 -20.67
CA GLU A 46 -4.21 13.44 -21.34
C GLU A 46 -4.15 14.98 -21.27
N GLU A 47 -3.50 15.55 -20.25
CA GLU A 47 -3.36 17.00 -20.16
C GLU A 47 -2.19 17.53 -21.01
N LYS A 48 -2.34 18.78 -21.47
CA LYS A 48 -1.26 19.48 -22.17
C LYS A 48 -0.08 19.63 -21.22
N ASN A 49 1.12 19.40 -21.75
CA ASN A 49 2.34 19.63 -20.99
C ASN A 49 2.47 21.12 -20.70
N SER A 50 2.19 21.51 -19.46
CA SER A 50 2.37 22.86 -18.93
C SER A 50 3.34 22.79 -17.75
N ASP A 51 3.97 23.92 -17.42
CA ASP A 51 4.84 24.03 -16.25
C ASP A 51 4.06 23.76 -14.94
N GLU A 52 2.79 24.17 -14.89
CA GLU A 52 1.90 23.90 -13.76
C GLU A 52 1.61 22.40 -13.61
N ASN A 53 1.26 21.72 -14.70
CA ASN A 53 1.01 20.27 -14.67
C ASN A 53 2.25 19.49 -14.28
N PHE A 54 3.42 19.90 -14.76
CA PHE A 54 4.70 19.34 -14.34
C PHE A 54 4.93 19.49 -12.83
N LYS A 55 4.68 20.68 -12.27
CA LYS A 55 4.82 20.94 -10.83
C LYS A 55 3.85 20.09 -10.01
N ILE A 56 2.59 20.01 -10.43
CA ILE A 56 1.56 19.21 -9.75
C ILE A 56 1.96 17.71 -9.77
N ILE A 57 2.32 17.16 -10.92
CA ILE A 57 2.77 15.76 -11.05
C ILE A 57 3.96 15.50 -10.12
N THR A 58 4.95 16.39 -10.14
CA THR A 58 6.16 16.27 -9.29
C THR A 58 5.79 16.26 -7.81
N LEU A 59 4.97 17.21 -7.35
CA LEU A 59 4.56 17.28 -5.95
C LEU A 59 3.73 16.07 -5.50
N LEU A 60 2.80 15.60 -6.35
CA LEU A 60 1.99 14.42 -6.04
C LEU A 60 2.85 13.15 -5.93
N ILE A 61 3.81 12.95 -6.84
CA ILE A 61 4.73 11.81 -6.78
C ILE A 61 5.62 11.89 -5.53
N LEU A 62 6.20 13.06 -5.25
CA LEU A 62 7.01 13.27 -4.04
C LEU A 62 6.20 13.01 -2.75
N LEU A 63 4.93 13.43 -2.71
CA LEU A 63 4.01 13.12 -1.63
C LEU A 63 3.78 11.60 -1.50
N LEU A 64 3.51 10.90 -2.61
CA LEU A 64 3.32 9.44 -2.59
C LEU A 64 4.55 8.71 -2.10
N ILE A 65 5.75 9.13 -2.53
CA ILE A 65 7.03 8.56 -2.07
C ILE A 65 7.23 8.81 -0.57
N PHE A 66 6.90 10.01 -0.08
CA PHE A 66 6.98 10.35 1.34
C PHE A 66 6.03 9.50 2.21
N ILE A 67 4.83 9.22 1.70
CA ILE A 67 3.89 8.31 2.34
C ILE A 67 4.43 6.88 2.32
N LYS A 68 4.91 6.43 1.15
CA LYS A 68 5.36 5.06 0.95
C LYS A 68 6.41 4.95 -0.17
N ILE A 69 7.60 4.51 0.22
CA ILE A 69 8.78 4.40 -0.66
C ILE A 69 8.58 3.41 -1.82
N THR A 70 7.60 2.51 -1.75
CA THR A 70 7.35 1.52 -2.81
C THR A 70 7.04 2.16 -4.17
N ILE A 71 6.44 3.36 -4.20
CA ILE A 71 6.13 4.11 -5.44
C ILE A 71 7.33 4.90 -6.00
N ALA A 72 8.53 4.80 -5.41
CA ALA A 72 9.70 5.59 -5.81
C ALA A 72 10.03 5.57 -7.31
N SER A 73 9.76 4.47 -8.02
CA SER A 73 9.98 4.38 -9.47
C SER A 73 9.13 5.35 -10.29
N PHE A 74 8.01 5.87 -9.76
CA PHE A 74 7.19 6.86 -10.47
C PHE A 74 7.91 8.20 -10.63
N ILE A 75 9.01 8.46 -9.90
CA ILE A 75 9.87 9.63 -10.13
C ILE A 75 10.42 9.70 -11.57
N LEU A 76 10.43 8.58 -12.28
CA LEU A 76 10.79 8.53 -13.69
C LEU A 76 9.85 9.35 -14.58
N ILE A 77 8.60 9.58 -14.16
CA ILE A 77 7.63 10.43 -14.88
C ILE A 77 8.10 11.89 -14.94
N PRO A 78 8.27 12.61 -13.81
CA PRO A 78 8.75 13.99 -13.84
C PRO A 78 10.18 14.07 -14.37
N LEU A 79 11.04 13.06 -14.14
CA LEU A 79 12.37 13.03 -14.74
C LEU A 79 12.31 13.04 -16.28
N TYR A 80 11.45 12.22 -16.87
CA TYR A 80 11.21 12.22 -18.32
C TYR A 80 10.70 13.58 -18.81
N LEU A 81 9.76 14.21 -18.08
CA LEU A 81 9.25 15.53 -18.43
C LEU A 81 10.35 16.61 -18.40
N VAL A 82 11.22 16.60 -17.38
CA VAL A 82 12.37 17.53 -17.30
C VAL A 82 13.31 17.35 -18.48
N VAL A 83 13.65 16.10 -18.83
CA VAL A 83 14.56 15.80 -19.95
C VAL A 83 13.94 16.23 -21.27
N ARG A 84 12.64 16.00 -21.48
CA ARG A 84 11.95 16.32 -22.74
C ARG A 84 11.75 17.82 -22.92
N GLU A 85 11.24 18.51 -21.90
CA GLU A 85 10.87 19.93 -21.99
C GLU A 85 12.06 20.88 -21.70
N LYS A 86 13.16 20.36 -21.15
CA LYS A 86 14.35 21.11 -20.72
C LYS A 86 14.02 22.27 -19.76
N LYS A 87 12.94 22.11 -18.98
CA LYS A 87 12.42 23.10 -18.02
C LYS A 87 12.04 22.40 -16.71
N GLY A 88 11.91 23.17 -15.63
CA GLY A 88 11.46 22.65 -14.34
C GLY A 88 12.51 21.90 -13.52
N LEU A 89 13.76 21.76 -14.00
CA LEU A 89 14.84 21.07 -13.29
C LEU A 89 15.08 21.65 -11.88
N LEU A 90 15.14 22.98 -11.76
CA LEU A 90 15.35 23.64 -10.46
C LEU A 90 14.23 23.30 -9.47
N PHE A 91 12.97 23.31 -9.94
CA PHE A 91 11.83 22.95 -9.12
C PHE A 91 11.86 21.47 -8.70
N PHE A 92 12.18 20.57 -9.63
CA PHE A 92 12.33 19.15 -9.35
C PHE A 92 13.39 18.89 -8.28
N ILE A 93 14.58 19.50 -8.42
CA ILE A 93 15.67 19.35 -7.46
C ILE A 93 15.29 19.97 -6.10
N SER A 94 14.72 21.18 -6.08
CA SER A 94 14.39 21.86 -4.82
C SER A 94 13.28 21.14 -4.05
N ALA A 95 12.17 20.81 -4.72
CA ALA A 95 11.09 20.04 -4.12
C ALA A 95 11.57 18.64 -3.70
N GLY A 96 12.31 17.95 -4.55
CA GLY A 96 12.88 16.63 -4.26
C GLY A 96 13.82 16.65 -3.05
N THR A 97 14.68 17.68 -2.92
CA THR A 97 15.58 17.84 -1.78
C THR A 97 14.80 18.06 -0.49
N ILE A 98 13.83 18.98 -0.49
CA ILE A 98 12.99 19.26 0.69
C ILE A 98 12.26 17.99 1.13
N THR A 99 11.60 17.29 0.21
CA THR A 99 10.88 16.05 0.53
C THR A 99 11.82 14.96 1.04
N THR A 100 13.01 14.81 0.44
CA THR A 100 14.01 13.81 0.88
C THR A 100 14.52 14.11 2.29
N LEU A 101 14.80 15.38 2.62
CA LEU A 101 15.20 15.78 3.96
C LEU A 101 14.11 15.49 4.99
N LEU A 102 12.85 15.80 4.67
CA LEU A 102 11.71 15.49 5.53
C LEU A 102 11.53 13.99 5.72
N PHE A 103 11.69 13.19 4.66
CA PHE A 103 11.61 11.74 4.71
C PHE A 103 12.69 11.14 5.62
N ILE A 104 13.95 11.57 5.43
CA ILE A 104 15.09 11.14 6.25
C ILE A 104 14.87 11.53 7.71
N LEU A 105 14.45 12.77 7.99
CA LEU A 105 14.22 13.25 9.34
C LEU A 105 13.12 12.45 10.04
N LYS A 106 11.97 12.30 9.37
CA LYS A 106 10.84 11.50 9.86
C LYS A 106 11.29 10.09 10.24
N ASN A 107 11.94 9.39 9.31
CA ASN A 107 12.32 7.99 9.53
C ASN A 107 13.42 7.82 10.58
N SER A 108 14.35 8.78 10.65
CA SER A 108 15.39 8.83 11.69
C SER A 108 14.78 8.96 13.08
N ILE A 109 13.79 9.84 13.24
CA ILE A 109 13.08 10.04 14.51
C ILE A 109 12.24 8.80 14.87
N THR A 110 11.51 8.23 13.92
CA THR A 110 10.55 7.15 14.22
C THR A 110 11.20 5.78 14.38
N SER A 111 12.30 5.50 13.68
CA SER A 111 12.89 4.16 13.61
C SER A 111 14.38 4.11 13.96
N GLY A 112 15.07 5.24 13.93
CA GLY A 112 16.54 5.28 13.97
C GLY A 112 17.22 4.87 12.66
N TYR A 113 16.46 4.67 11.57
CA TYR A 113 16.98 4.38 10.22
C TYR A 113 16.47 5.43 9.23
N PRO A 114 17.34 6.25 8.61
CA PRO A 114 16.96 7.27 7.63
C PRO A 114 16.11 6.76 6.45
N PHE A 115 16.34 5.52 6.00
CA PHE A 115 15.68 4.93 4.84
C PHE A 115 14.73 3.77 5.20
N TYR A 116 14.21 3.75 6.44
CA TYR A 116 13.23 2.75 6.87
C TYR A 116 12.11 2.54 5.80
N PRO A 117 11.71 1.29 5.49
CA PRO A 117 12.07 0.04 6.16
C PRO A 117 13.42 -0.57 5.74
N LEU A 118 14.20 0.08 4.87
CA LEU A 118 15.53 -0.41 4.51
C LEU A 118 16.47 -0.30 5.72
N ASN A 119 17.24 -1.35 5.98
CA ASN A 119 18.27 -1.38 7.00
C ASN A 119 19.56 -0.66 6.52
N LEU A 120 19.43 0.64 6.21
CA LEU A 120 20.53 1.48 5.71
C LEU A 120 20.79 2.65 6.67
N PHE A 121 22.07 2.91 6.94
CA PHE A 121 22.57 4.02 7.76
C PHE A 121 21.95 4.10 9.18
N PRO A 122 22.03 3.02 9.99
CA PRO A 122 21.53 3.05 11.36
C PRO A 122 22.17 4.18 12.17
N LEU A 123 21.35 4.98 12.85
CA LEU A 123 21.84 6.02 13.75
C LEU A 123 22.29 5.43 15.10
N PRO A 124 23.32 6.00 15.76
CA PRO A 124 23.77 5.58 17.08
C PRO A 124 22.87 6.14 18.19
N VAL A 125 21.57 5.83 18.12
CA VAL A 125 20.54 6.29 19.05
C VAL A 125 19.86 5.10 19.75
N ASP A 126 19.43 5.30 20.98
CA ASP A 126 18.88 4.25 21.86
C ASP A 126 17.40 3.93 21.61
N TRP A 127 16.66 4.79 20.90
CA TRP A 127 15.31 4.49 20.39
C TRP A 127 15.29 3.72 19.05
N LYS A 128 16.47 3.44 18.47
CA LYS A 128 16.58 2.70 17.20
C LYS A 128 15.89 1.34 17.29
N ILE A 129 15.15 0.95 16.26
CA ILE A 129 14.59 -0.40 16.14
C ILE A 129 15.75 -1.41 16.12
N PRO A 130 15.77 -2.41 17.02
CA PRO A 130 16.82 -3.43 17.02
C PRO A 130 16.87 -4.17 15.69
N GLU A 131 18.07 -4.39 15.17
CA GLU A 131 18.31 -5.00 13.85
C GLU A 131 17.65 -6.37 13.71
N THR A 132 17.63 -7.17 14.77
CA THR A 132 16.96 -8.48 14.79
C THR A 132 15.45 -8.38 14.62
N ILE A 133 14.82 -7.36 15.23
CA ILE A 133 13.38 -7.09 15.08
C ILE A 133 13.10 -6.54 13.68
N LEU A 134 13.96 -5.64 13.16
CA LEU A 134 13.82 -5.11 11.80
C LEU A 134 13.95 -6.21 10.74
N ALA A 135 14.91 -7.13 10.91
CA ALA A 135 15.09 -8.29 10.05
C ALA A 135 13.85 -9.18 10.07
N PHE A 136 13.32 -9.49 11.26
CA PHE A 136 12.08 -10.26 11.41
C PHE A 136 10.89 -9.61 10.69
N ILE A 137 10.66 -8.31 10.87
CA ILE A 137 9.54 -7.60 10.23
C ILE A 137 9.70 -7.60 8.70
N THR A 138 10.91 -7.33 8.22
CA THR A 138 11.23 -7.31 6.78
C THR A 138 11.03 -8.68 6.15
N GLU A 139 11.54 -9.73 6.80
CA GLU A 139 11.41 -11.11 6.33
C GLU A 139 9.95 -11.58 6.35
N ALA A 140 9.22 -11.33 7.44
CA ALA A 140 7.80 -11.65 7.52
C ALA A 140 6.99 -10.95 6.42
N THR A 141 7.30 -9.69 6.12
CA THR A 141 6.62 -8.92 5.07
C THR A 141 6.92 -9.45 3.66
N ASN A 142 8.16 -9.90 3.41
CA ASN A 142 8.55 -10.49 2.14
C ASN A 142 7.92 -11.89 1.96
N ASN A 143 8.05 -12.74 2.97
CA ASN A 143 7.57 -14.12 2.93
C ASN A 143 6.05 -14.20 2.78
N THR A 144 5.30 -13.33 3.46
CA THR A 144 3.83 -13.26 3.31
C THR A 144 3.38 -12.81 1.91
N GLY A 145 4.26 -12.19 1.12
CA GLY A 145 3.98 -11.90 -0.28
C GLY A 145 4.09 -13.13 -1.19
N TYR A 146 4.95 -14.08 -0.83
CA TYR A 146 5.29 -15.24 -1.68
C TYR A 146 4.65 -16.55 -1.23
N PHE A 147 4.34 -16.69 0.06
CA PHE A 147 3.92 -17.95 0.67
C PHE A 147 2.75 -17.74 1.63
N GLU A 148 1.81 -18.70 1.62
CA GLU A 148 0.74 -18.77 2.62
C GLU A 148 1.25 -19.25 3.98
N ASN A 149 2.30 -20.07 3.98
CA ASN A 149 2.94 -20.61 5.17
C ASN A 149 4.42 -20.22 5.23
N LEU A 150 4.88 -19.73 6.38
CA LEU A 150 6.25 -19.29 6.67
C LEU A 150 7.23 -20.46 6.79
N LYS A 151 7.43 -21.29 5.76
CA LYS A 151 8.34 -22.44 5.89
C LYS A 151 9.03 -22.84 4.60
N LEU A 152 9.98 -22.04 4.15
CA LEU A 152 11.13 -22.54 3.38
C LEU A 152 12.35 -21.65 3.65
N ASP A 153 13.46 -22.26 4.07
CA ASP A 153 14.74 -21.57 4.15
C ASP A 153 15.27 -21.35 2.72
N GLN A 154 15.45 -20.08 2.36
CA GLN A 154 16.08 -19.62 1.11
C GLN A 154 15.59 -20.31 -0.18
N PRO A 155 14.30 -20.25 -0.50
CA PRO A 155 13.79 -20.80 -1.76
C PRO A 155 14.40 -20.07 -2.96
N SER A 156 14.66 -20.83 -4.03
CA SER A 156 15.13 -20.27 -5.30
C SER A 156 14.14 -19.22 -5.84
N TYR A 157 14.64 -18.24 -6.59
CA TYR A 157 13.79 -17.20 -7.17
C TYR A 157 12.68 -17.76 -8.06
N LEU A 158 12.97 -18.80 -8.84
CA LEU A 158 11.96 -19.48 -9.66
C LEU A 158 10.88 -20.15 -8.81
N PHE A 159 11.27 -20.78 -7.69
CA PHE A 159 10.31 -21.33 -6.75
C PHE A 159 9.43 -20.24 -6.15
N LYS A 160 10.01 -19.11 -5.73
CA LYS A 160 9.26 -17.95 -5.23
C LYS A 160 8.21 -17.48 -6.22
N ILE A 161 8.58 -17.24 -7.49
CA ILE A 161 7.64 -16.80 -8.53
C ILE A 161 6.54 -17.84 -8.76
N ASN A 162 6.89 -19.13 -8.79
CA ASN A 162 5.91 -20.20 -8.94
C ASN A 162 4.92 -20.23 -7.76
N SER A 163 5.41 -20.11 -6.52
CA SER A 163 4.55 -20.03 -5.34
C SER A 163 3.65 -18.80 -5.37
N TRP A 164 4.19 -17.63 -5.74
CA TRP A 164 3.42 -16.40 -5.89
C TRP A 164 2.26 -16.57 -6.89
N LEU A 165 2.51 -17.16 -8.05
CA LEU A 165 1.45 -17.42 -9.05
C LEU A 165 0.37 -18.40 -8.57
N HIS A 166 0.71 -19.28 -7.64
CA HIS A 166 -0.18 -20.33 -7.14
C HIS A 166 -0.77 -20.05 -5.76
N LEU A 167 -0.51 -18.88 -5.17
CA LEU A 167 -1.21 -18.41 -3.98
C LEU A 167 -2.72 -18.60 -4.13
N GLY A 168 -3.40 -18.93 -3.04
CA GLY A 168 -4.83 -19.17 -3.00
C GLY A 168 -5.67 -17.90 -3.01
N GLY A 169 -6.98 -18.11 -3.16
CA GLY A 169 -8.00 -17.06 -3.11
C GLY A 169 -7.77 -15.92 -4.11
N ILE A 170 -8.02 -14.69 -3.64
CA ILE A 170 -7.96 -13.49 -4.48
C ILE A 170 -6.54 -13.15 -4.99
N ASN A 171 -5.50 -13.58 -4.27
CA ASN A 171 -4.11 -13.34 -4.67
C ASN A 171 -3.84 -13.91 -6.07
N ARG A 172 -4.30 -15.15 -6.33
CA ARG A 172 -4.15 -15.80 -7.64
C ARG A 172 -4.69 -14.96 -8.78
N ILE A 173 -5.88 -14.40 -8.57
CA ILE A 173 -6.63 -13.64 -9.57
C ILE A 173 -5.83 -12.38 -9.94
N PHE A 174 -5.35 -11.64 -8.93
CA PHE A 174 -4.54 -10.45 -9.17
C PHE A 174 -3.17 -10.77 -9.77
N ASN A 175 -2.52 -11.84 -9.32
CA ASN A 175 -1.18 -12.22 -9.78
C ASN A 175 -1.17 -12.66 -11.25
N TRP A 176 -2.12 -13.52 -11.65
CA TRP A 176 -2.29 -13.86 -13.07
C TRP A 176 -2.86 -12.70 -13.88
N GLY A 177 -3.81 -11.96 -13.30
CA GLY A 177 -4.45 -10.83 -13.95
C GLY A 177 -3.45 -9.73 -14.32
N ILE A 178 -2.52 -9.36 -13.42
CA ILE A 178 -1.54 -8.31 -13.73
C ILE A 178 -0.59 -8.73 -14.86
N LEU A 179 -0.15 -10.00 -14.90
CA LEU A 179 0.67 -10.51 -15.99
C LEU A 179 -0.07 -10.49 -17.32
N LEU A 180 -1.32 -10.95 -17.32
CA LEU A 180 -2.18 -10.90 -18.51
C LEU A 180 -2.39 -9.46 -18.98
N LEU A 181 -2.65 -8.52 -18.07
CA LEU A 181 -2.85 -7.10 -18.40
C LEU A 181 -1.60 -6.47 -19.02
N PHE A 182 -0.41 -6.77 -18.51
CA PHE A 182 0.84 -6.29 -19.12
C PHE A 182 0.98 -6.76 -20.57
N VAL A 183 0.52 -7.96 -20.91
CA VAL A 183 0.51 -8.46 -22.29
C VAL A 183 -0.60 -7.80 -23.11
N LEU A 184 -1.83 -7.76 -22.59
CA LEU A 184 -2.99 -7.23 -23.32
C LEU A 184 -2.86 -5.75 -23.68
N VAL A 185 -2.28 -4.93 -22.79
CA VAL A 185 -2.17 -3.48 -23.01
C VAL A 185 -1.21 -3.13 -24.16
N LEU A 186 -0.25 -3.99 -24.50
CA LEU A 186 0.62 -3.81 -25.68
C LEU A 186 -0.19 -3.79 -27.00
N PHE A 187 -1.37 -4.40 -27.02
CA PHE A 187 -2.24 -4.45 -28.20
C PHE A 187 -3.21 -3.28 -28.30
N THR A 188 -3.24 -2.37 -27.32
CA THR A 188 -4.14 -1.20 -27.34
C THR A 188 -3.63 -0.11 -28.28
N LYS A 189 -4.55 0.60 -28.95
CA LYS A 189 -4.16 1.63 -29.95
C LYS A 189 -3.39 2.78 -29.29
N LYS A 190 -3.77 3.17 -28.07
CA LYS A 190 -3.13 4.25 -27.32
C LYS A 190 -1.67 3.93 -27.03
N THR A 191 -1.37 2.74 -26.49
CA THR A 191 0.00 2.29 -26.23
C THR A 191 0.82 2.15 -27.51
N GLN A 192 0.22 1.72 -28.62
CA GLN A 192 0.96 1.59 -29.89
C GLN A 192 1.30 2.94 -30.53
N LYS A 193 0.39 3.92 -30.46
CA LYS A 193 0.51 5.18 -31.20
C LYS A 193 1.11 6.33 -30.39
N GLN A 194 0.86 6.39 -29.09
CA GLN A 194 1.22 7.55 -28.27
C GLN A 194 2.44 7.28 -27.40
N ASN A 195 3.45 8.15 -27.47
CA ASN A 195 4.72 7.95 -26.78
C ASN A 195 4.57 8.00 -25.24
N ASN A 196 3.74 8.91 -24.72
CA ASN A 196 3.52 9.01 -23.26
C ASN A 196 2.94 7.71 -22.68
N TYR A 197 2.01 7.04 -23.40
CA TYR A 197 1.48 5.74 -22.99
C TYR A 197 2.58 4.66 -22.95
N LYS A 198 3.47 4.61 -23.94
CA LYS A 198 4.62 3.67 -23.95
C LYS A 198 5.54 3.89 -22.76
N ILE A 199 5.83 5.16 -22.47
CA ILE A 199 6.73 5.53 -21.37
C ILE A 199 6.09 5.19 -20.02
N LEU A 200 4.81 5.52 -19.83
CA LEU A 200 4.12 5.13 -18.61
C LEU A 200 4.12 3.60 -18.47
N TYR A 201 3.76 2.86 -19.51
CA TYR A 201 3.79 1.40 -19.50
C TYR A 201 5.15 0.85 -19.04
N PHE A 202 6.25 1.38 -19.59
CA PHE A 202 7.60 0.98 -19.20
C PHE A 202 7.91 1.29 -17.73
N ILE A 203 7.49 2.45 -17.23
CA ILE A 203 7.63 2.82 -15.81
C ILE A 203 6.83 1.87 -14.90
N LEU A 204 5.61 1.50 -15.30
CA LEU A 204 4.79 0.53 -14.56
C LEU A 204 5.43 -0.86 -14.53
N VAL A 205 6.06 -1.29 -15.63
CA VAL A 205 6.84 -2.55 -15.65
C VAL A 205 8.02 -2.49 -14.69
N ILE A 206 8.79 -1.38 -14.69
CA ILE A 206 9.89 -1.17 -13.74
C ILE A 206 9.37 -1.23 -12.29
N HIS A 207 8.29 -0.51 -11.99
CA HIS A 207 7.68 -0.54 -10.66
C HIS A 207 7.29 -1.97 -10.28
N PHE A 208 6.61 -2.70 -11.15
CA PHE A 208 6.19 -4.07 -10.89
C PHE A 208 7.36 -5.01 -10.60
N ILE A 209 8.47 -4.91 -11.35
CA ILE A 209 9.69 -5.71 -11.10
C ILE A 209 10.30 -5.39 -9.72
N ILE A 210 10.31 -4.11 -9.32
CA ILE A 210 10.78 -3.70 -7.99
C ILE A 210 9.88 -4.29 -6.90
N ILE A 211 8.55 -4.20 -7.07
CA ILE A 211 7.58 -4.76 -6.13
C ILE A 211 7.73 -6.27 -5.99
N LEU A 212 7.96 -7.00 -7.09
CA LEU A 212 8.25 -8.43 -7.03
C LEU A 212 9.46 -8.70 -6.12
N SER A 213 10.50 -7.87 -6.17
CA SER A 213 11.72 -8.08 -5.39
C SER A 213 11.56 -7.75 -3.89
N VAL A 214 10.71 -6.77 -3.56
CA VAL A 214 10.56 -6.26 -2.18
C VAL A 214 9.42 -6.96 -1.42
N SER A 215 8.23 -6.99 -2.01
CA SER A 215 7.05 -7.61 -1.42
C SER A 215 5.96 -7.75 -2.48
N PRO A 216 5.76 -8.93 -3.08
CA PRO A 216 4.89 -9.12 -4.23
C PRO A 216 3.40 -9.22 -3.86
N GLN A 217 2.94 -8.42 -2.90
CA GLN A 217 1.53 -8.39 -2.49
C GLN A 217 0.71 -7.57 -3.49
N PHE A 218 -0.46 -8.08 -3.91
CA PHE A 218 -1.26 -7.43 -4.96
C PHE A 218 -1.66 -5.98 -4.65
N ARG A 219 -1.84 -5.65 -3.37
CA ARG A 219 -2.12 -4.28 -2.93
C ARG A 219 -1.06 -3.27 -3.36
N PHE A 220 0.18 -3.70 -3.61
CA PHE A 220 1.27 -2.81 -4.00
C PHE A 220 1.33 -2.55 -5.51
N PHE A 221 0.77 -3.45 -6.34
CA PHE A 221 0.64 -3.24 -7.78
C PHE A 221 -0.81 -2.96 -8.24
N LEU A 222 -1.70 -2.70 -7.29
CA LEU A 222 -3.09 -2.40 -7.57
C LEU A 222 -3.30 -1.07 -8.35
N PRO A 223 -2.48 -0.01 -8.18
CA PRO A 223 -2.55 1.17 -9.04
C PRO A 223 -2.36 0.83 -10.53
N GLU A 224 -1.40 -0.04 -10.85
CA GLU A 224 -1.12 -0.55 -12.20
C GLU A 224 -2.29 -1.37 -12.70
N PHE A 225 -2.76 -2.30 -11.87
CA PHE A 225 -3.85 -3.20 -12.23
C PHE A 225 -5.10 -2.42 -12.65
N ILE A 226 -5.48 -1.40 -11.87
CA ILE A 226 -6.62 -0.54 -12.14
C ILE A 226 -6.42 0.23 -13.45
N PHE A 227 -5.27 0.89 -13.60
CA PHE A 227 -4.95 1.67 -14.78
C PHE A 227 -4.96 0.82 -16.06
N LEU A 228 -4.23 -0.30 -16.05
CA LEU A 228 -4.08 -1.18 -17.21
C LEU A 228 -5.42 -1.82 -17.60
N THR A 229 -6.24 -2.21 -16.62
CA THR A 229 -7.59 -2.73 -16.89
C THR A 229 -8.49 -1.66 -17.49
N ALA A 230 -8.52 -0.46 -16.90
CA ALA A 230 -9.33 0.65 -17.40
C ALA A 230 -8.92 1.05 -18.83
N LEU A 231 -7.61 1.08 -19.11
CA LEU A 231 -7.06 1.35 -20.43
C LEU A 231 -7.45 0.27 -21.44
N PHE A 232 -7.30 -1.00 -21.08
CA PHE A 232 -7.67 -2.12 -21.93
C PHE A 232 -9.18 -2.12 -22.25
N ILE A 233 -10.04 -1.95 -21.23
CA ILE A 233 -11.50 -1.90 -21.43
C ILE A 233 -11.89 -0.70 -22.31
N SER A 234 -11.29 0.47 -22.10
CA SER A 234 -11.51 1.66 -22.95
C SER A 234 -11.25 1.34 -24.43
N ASP A 235 -10.07 0.81 -24.77
CA ASP A 235 -9.72 0.47 -26.15
C ASP A 235 -10.61 -0.66 -26.71
N PHE A 236 -10.93 -1.66 -25.88
CA PHE A 236 -11.80 -2.78 -26.25
C PHE A 236 -13.23 -2.31 -26.58
N CYS A 237 -13.82 -1.47 -25.73
CA CYS A 237 -15.14 -0.89 -25.96
C CYS A 237 -15.18 -0.04 -27.24
N GLU A 238 -14.12 0.71 -27.52
CA GLU A 238 -14.01 1.50 -28.75
C GLU A 238 -13.92 0.62 -30.01
N ARG A 239 -13.22 -0.52 -29.94
CA ARG A 239 -13.16 -1.49 -31.05
C ARG A 239 -14.51 -2.14 -31.31
N LEU A 240 -15.23 -2.49 -30.25
CA LEU A 240 -16.59 -3.04 -30.33
C LEU A 240 -17.65 -1.98 -30.65
N GLN A 241 -17.27 -0.71 -30.79
CA GLN A 241 -18.16 0.41 -31.08
C GLN A 241 -19.29 0.56 -30.05
N ILE A 242 -19.02 0.21 -28.79
CA ILE A 242 -19.98 0.35 -27.69
C ILE A 242 -20.27 1.85 -27.48
N SER A 243 -21.56 2.20 -27.39
CA SER A 243 -21.96 3.59 -27.21
C SER A 243 -21.56 4.13 -25.82
N LYS A 244 -21.16 5.40 -25.75
CA LYS A 244 -20.91 6.10 -24.48
C LYS A 244 -22.07 5.99 -23.51
N LYS A 245 -23.30 6.11 -24.02
CA LYS A 245 -24.53 6.04 -23.22
C LYS A 245 -24.64 4.68 -22.51
N MET A 246 -24.33 3.59 -23.21
CA MET A 246 -24.31 2.25 -22.62
C MET A 246 -23.25 2.13 -21.52
N ILE A 247 -22.05 2.67 -21.74
CA ILE A 247 -20.99 2.67 -20.72
C ILE A 247 -21.38 3.52 -19.51
N SER A 248 -21.96 4.70 -19.72
CA SER A 248 -22.47 5.53 -18.62
C SER A 248 -23.54 4.82 -17.80
N TYR A 249 -24.46 4.08 -18.45
CA TYR A 249 -25.42 3.25 -17.73
C TYR A 249 -24.74 2.13 -16.95
N LEU A 250 -23.79 1.42 -17.58
CA LEU A 250 -23.02 0.38 -16.90
C LEU A 250 -22.31 0.94 -15.65
N LEU A 251 -21.64 2.09 -15.76
CA LEU A 251 -20.97 2.74 -14.63
C LEU A 251 -21.95 3.15 -13.52
N LEU A 252 -23.14 3.64 -13.88
CA LEU A 252 -24.19 3.95 -12.92
C LEU A 252 -24.65 2.68 -12.17
N TYR A 253 -24.92 1.58 -12.87
CA TYR A 253 -25.28 0.32 -12.23
C TYR A 253 -24.15 -0.21 -11.34
N LEU A 254 -22.91 -0.11 -11.81
CA LEU A 254 -21.73 -0.54 -11.07
C LEU A 254 -21.44 0.33 -9.84
N SER A 255 -21.90 1.58 -9.80
CA SER A 255 -21.80 2.42 -8.61
C SER A 255 -22.65 1.90 -7.43
N ILE A 256 -23.71 1.13 -7.72
CA ILE A 256 -24.59 0.50 -6.71
C ILE A 256 -24.03 -0.87 -6.28
N LEU A 257 -23.24 -1.52 -7.14
CA LEU A 257 -22.74 -2.87 -6.94
C LEU A 257 -21.94 -3.09 -5.64
N PRO A 258 -21.16 -2.13 -5.11
CA PRO A 258 -20.51 -2.30 -3.81
C PRO A 258 -21.48 -2.47 -2.64
N ILE A 259 -22.63 -1.79 -2.66
CA ILE A 259 -23.67 -1.95 -1.63
C ILE A 259 -24.20 -3.38 -1.68
N VAL A 260 -24.48 -3.87 -2.90
CA VAL A 260 -24.89 -5.26 -3.13
C VAL A 260 -23.77 -6.24 -2.72
N ALA A 261 -22.51 -5.93 -3.01
CA ALA A 261 -21.39 -6.79 -2.70
C ALA A 261 -21.22 -6.97 -1.19
N ILE A 262 -21.33 -5.88 -0.41
CA ILE A 262 -21.23 -5.93 1.06
C ILE A 262 -22.31 -6.85 1.63
N GLU A 263 -23.57 -6.70 1.18
CA GLU A 263 -24.70 -7.45 1.73
C GLU A 263 -24.73 -8.91 1.24
N PHE A 264 -24.55 -9.15 -0.06
CA PHE A 264 -24.83 -10.45 -0.69
C PHE A 264 -23.60 -11.33 -0.95
N VAL A 265 -22.39 -10.78 -1.06
CA VAL A 265 -21.20 -11.61 -1.35
C VAL A 265 -20.72 -12.29 -0.08
N ASN A 266 -20.64 -13.61 -0.08
CA ASN A 266 -20.02 -14.35 1.01
C ASN A 266 -18.51 -14.44 0.81
N PHE A 267 -17.76 -13.66 1.59
CA PHE A 267 -16.30 -13.60 1.52
C PHE A 267 -15.61 -14.92 1.88
N LYS A 268 -16.30 -15.89 2.50
CA LYS A 268 -15.75 -17.22 2.79
C LYS A 268 -15.29 -17.97 1.53
N TYR A 269 -15.91 -17.71 0.38
CA TYR A 269 -15.51 -18.31 -0.90
C TYR A 269 -14.31 -17.61 -1.55
N LEU A 270 -13.98 -16.39 -1.10
CA LEU A 270 -12.91 -15.56 -1.69
C LEU A 270 -11.61 -15.62 -0.89
N THR A 271 -11.70 -15.86 0.41
CA THR A 271 -10.54 -15.90 1.31
C THR A 271 -10.77 -16.83 2.49
N GLU A 272 -9.73 -17.56 2.88
CA GLU A 272 -9.71 -18.38 4.09
C GLU A 272 -9.46 -17.55 5.36
N ASN A 273 -8.99 -16.31 5.21
CA ASN A 273 -8.69 -15.44 6.35
C ASN A 273 -9.98 -14.95 7.02
N LYS A 274 -10.24 -15.46 8.22
CA LYS A 274 -11.42 -15.13 9.04
C LYS A 274 -11.59 -13.62 9.29
N LEU A 275 -10.52 -12.85 9.32
CA LEU A 275 -10.61 -11.38 9.49
C LEU A 275 -11.14 -10.71 8.21
N HIS A 276 -10.75 -11.19 7.04
CA HIS A 276 -11.28 -10.71 5.75
C HIS A 276 -12.67 -11.25 5.42
N GLN A 277 -13.15 -12.26 6.14
CA GLN A 277 -14.52 -12.74 6.04
C GLN A 277 -15.53 -11.88 6.79
N ARG A 278 -15.09 -11.01 7.71
CA ARG A 278 -15.98 -10.14 8.49
C ARG A 278 -16.56 -9.06 7.59
N LYS A 279 -17.89 -8.94 7.61
CA LYS A 279 -18.62 -7.87 6.94
C LYS A 279 -18.78 -6.67 7.87
N ALA A 280 -18.72 -5.47 7.31
CA ALA A 280 -19.18 -4.29 8.02
C ALA A 280 -20.72 -4.32 8.09
N ASN A 281 -21.28 -3.98 9.25
CA ASN A 281 -22.72 -3.81 9.38
C ASN A 281 -23.06 -2.40 8.89
N LEU A 282 -23.86 -2.30 7.83
CA LEU A 282 -24.39 -1.01 7.37
C LEU A 282 -25.46 -0.53 8.36
N ASN A 283 -25.31 0.69 8.84
CA ASN A 283 -26.32 1.34 9.69
C ASN A 283 -26.75 2.65 9.03
N TRP A 284 -28.05 2.86 8.83
CA TRP A 284 -28.60 4.06 8.21
C TRP A 284 -28.19 5.36 8.90
N THR A 285 -27.91 5.30 10.20
CA THR A 285 -27.37 6.45 10.94
C THR A 285 -26.00 6.91 10.43
N GLN A 286 -25.24 6.05 9.74
CA GLN A 286 -23.92 6.36 9.16
C GLN A 286 -23.96 7.40 8.04
N ILE A 287 -25.14 7.72 7.51
CA ILE A 287 -25.32 8.82 6.56
C ILE A 287 -25.05 10.18 7.24
N PHE A 288 -25.40 10.32 8.52
CA PHE A 288 -25.28 11.58 9.28
C PHE A 288 -24.24 11.51 10.38
N ILE A 289 -24.02 10.32 10.96
CA ILE A 289 -23.15 10.10 12.11
C ILE A 289 -22.07 9.09 11.70
N PRO A 290 -20.80 9.50 11.53
CA PRO A 290 -19.75 8.58 11.12
C PRO A 290 -19.60 7.41 12.10
N SER A 291 -19.19 6.26 11.58
CA SER A 291 -18.86 5.11 12.42
C SER A 291 -17.70 5.42 13.36
N GLU A 292 -17.60 4.67 14.46
CA GLU A 292 -16.44 4.72 15.34
C GLU A 292 -15.15 4.40 14.57
N ASN A 293 -14.02 4.95 15.04
CA ASN A 293 -12.71 4.85 14.37
C ASN A 293 -12.22 3.40 14.17
N SER A 294 -12.77 2.43 14.89
CA SER A 294 -12.41 1.02 14.77
C SER A 294 -13.66 0.16 14.73
N SER A 295 -13.70 -0.79 13.80
CA SER A 295 -14.71 -1.86 13.76
C SER A 295 -14.64 -2.80 14.97
N LEU A 296 -13.59 -2.70 15.78
CA LEU A 296 -13.31 -3.51 16.96
C LEU A 296 -13.37 -2.69 18.27
N SER A 297 -14.12 -1.59 18.27
CA SER A 297 -14.17 -0.65 19.39
C SER A 297 -14.68 -1.22 20.72
N LYS A 298 -15.49 -2.27 20.67
CA LYS A 298 -16.09 -2.90 21.86
C LYS A 298 -15.20 -3.91 22.57
N ILE A 299 -13.97 -4.13 22.08
CA ILE A 299 -13.04 -5.07 22.72
C ILE A 299 -12.61 -4.51 24.08
N PRO A 300 -12.78 -5.26 25.18
CA PRO A 300 -12.33 -4.82 26.49
C PRO A 300 -10.81 -4.89 26.59
N PHE A 301 -10.24 -3.97 27.37
CA PHE A 301 -8.80 -3.89 27.63
C PHE A 301 -8.48 -4.25 29.07
N GLU A 302 -7.27 -4.74 29.28
CA GLU A 302 -6.69 -4.97 30.60
C GLU A 302 -5.40 -4.16 30.74
N LYS A 303 -5.25 -3.52 31.90
CA LYS A 303 -4.03 -2.80 32.26
C LYS A 303 -2.98 -3.82 32.69
N ARG A 304 -1.82 -3.79 32.05
CA ARG A 304 -0.69 -4.68 32.33
C ARG A 304 0.56 -3.86 32.60
N LYS A 305 1.56 -4.51 33.18
CA LYS A 305 2.85 -3.90 33.50
C LYS A 305 3.98 -4.74 32.90
N CYS A 306 4.89 -4.08 32.18
CA CYS A 306 6.13 -4.63 31.69
C CYS A 306 7.28 -3.80 32.31
N ARG A 307 7.77 -4.27 33.46
CA ARG A 307 8.78 -3.55 34.28
C ARG A 307 8.35 -2.10 34.58
N ASN A 308 9.02 -1.09 34.02
CA ASN A 308 8.71 0.33 34.27
C ASN A 308 7.60 0.89 33.36
N MET A 309 7.06 0.10 32.44
CA MET A 309 6.00 0.51 31.52
C MET A 309 4.66 -0.09 31.93
N GLU A 310 3.65 0.75 32.13
CA GLU A 310 2.24 0.32 32.18
C GLU A 310 1.62 0.47 30.80
N TYR A 311 0.84 -0.51 30.36
CA TYR A 311 0.23 -0.52 29.03
C TYR A 311 -1.13 -1.22 29.04
N TYR A 312 -1.92 -1.00 28.00
CA TYR A 312 -3.20 -1.64 27.81
C TYR A 312 -3.10 -2.72 26.72
N SER A 313 -3.61 -3.91 27.01
CA SER A 313 -3.73 -5.00 26.03
C SER A 313 -5.20 -5.36 25.83
N PRO A 314 -5.65 -5.70 24.61
CA PRO A 314 -6.97 -6.31 24.44
C PRO A 314 -7.04 -7.61 25.24
N LYS A 315 -8.16 -7.86 25.93
CA LYS A 315 -8.36 -9.09 26.70
C LYS A 315 -8.45 -10.33 25.81
N GLU A 316 -9.00 -10.16 24.61
CA GLU A 316 -9.08 -11.20 23.59
C GLU A 316 -8.01 -11.00 22.53
N ASN A 317 -7.21 -12.02 22.27
CA ASN A 317 -6.24 -11.99 21.19
C ASN A 317 -6.91 -12.37 19.86
N PHE A 318 -7.30 -11.37 19.07
CA PHE A 318 -7.91 -11.57 17.75
C PHE A 318 -6.90 -11.50 16.60
N PHE A 319 -5.71 -10.92 16.81
CA PHE A 319 -4.66 -10.76 15.82
C PHE A 319 -3.34 -10.40 16.50
N PHE A 320 -2.21 -10.95 16.05
CA PHE A 320 -0.90 -10.75 16.68
C PHE A 320 -0.53 -9.26 16.84
N TRP A 321 -0.77 -8.45 15.80
CA TRP A 321 -0.54 -6.99 15.82
C TRP A 321 -1.79 -6.18 16.20
N GLY A 322 -2.86 -6.84 16.63
CA GLY A 322 -4.15 -6.22 16.88
C GLY A 322 -4.21 -5.47 18.21
N THR A 323 -4.49 -4.17 18.16
CA THR A 323 -4.65 -3.31 19.35
C THR A 323 -6.03 -2.66 19.45
N ALA A 324 -6.82 -2.64 18.36
CA ALA A 324 -8.11 -1.96 18.29
C ALA A 324 -8.04 -0.50 18.75
N ASN A 325 -9.05 0.01 19.47
CA ASN A 325 -9.11 1.41 19.94
C ASN A 325 -8.80 1.54 21.45
N GLY A 326 -7.69 0.95 21.88
CA GLY A 326 -7.29 0.94 23.30
C GLY A 326 -6.58 2.20 23.78
N PRO A 327 -6.59 2.51 25.09
CA PRO A 327 -5.88 3.64 25.65
C PRO A 327 -4.35 3.52 25.49
N LEU A 328 -3.67 4.64 25.22
CA LEU A 328 -2.22 4.65 25.04
C LEU A 328 -1.46 4.58 26.39
N PRO A 329 -0.30 3.90 26.45
CA PRO A 329 0.26 3.04 25.39
C PRO A 329 -0.52 1.73 25.28
N CYS A 330 -0.88 1.36 24.05
CA CYS A 330 -1.67 0.16 23.75
C CYS A 330 -0.84 -0.81 22.90
N VAL A 331 -0.68 -2.04 23.36
CA VAL A 331 0.04 -3.10 22.62
C VAL A 331 -0.51 -4.47 23.01
N ASN A 332 -0.56 -5.39 22.06
CA ASN A 332 -0.99 -6.76 22.33
C ASN A 332 0.05 -7.45 23.21
N LYS A 333 -0.38 -8.00 24.35
CA LYS A 333 0.49 -8.75 25.26
C LYS A 333 1.23 -9.89 24.56
N VAL A 334 0.56 -10.58 23.63
CA VAL A 334 1.16 -11.69 22.87
C VAL A 334 2.36 -11.22 22.03
N GLN A 335 2.30 -9.99 21.50
CA GLN A 335 3.42 -9.39 20.78
C GLN A 335 4.62 -9.17 21.70
N LEU A 336 4.41 -8.59 22.89
CA LEU A 336 5.48 -8.37 23.85
C LEU A 336 6.08 -9.69 24.36
N ASP A 337 5.23 -10.64 24.74
CA ASP A 337 5.65 -11.97 25.21
C ASP A 337 6.48 -12.70 24.13
N TYR A 338 6.11 -12.57 22.85
CA TYR A 338 6.85 -13.14 21.73
C TYR A 338 8.25 -12.50 21.57
N PHE A 339 8.34 -11.17 21.56
CA PHE A 339 9.63 -10.48 21.42
C PHE A 339 10.54 -10.67 22.64
N GLU A 340 9.98 -10.74 23.84
CA GLU A 340 10.74 -11.08 25.05
C GLU A 340 11.30 -12.51 24.98
N LYS A 341 10.46 -13.48 24.57
CA LYS A 341 10.83 -14.90 24.53
C LYS A 341 11.86 -15.21 23.44
N TYR A 342 11.65 -14.73 22.21
CA TYR A 342 12.45 -15.14 21.05
C TYR A 342 13.55 -14.15 20.68
N TYR A 343 13.40 -12.87 21.02
CA TYR A 343 14.37 -11.82 20.67
C TYR A 343 15.04 -11.20 21.90
N HIS A 344 14.59 -11.56 23.11
CA HIS A 344 15.12 -11.05 24.37
C HIS A 344 15.12 -9.52 24.43
N ILE A 345 14.10 -8.89 23.84
CA ILE A 345 13.96 -7.44 23.76
C ILE A 345 12.56 -7.05 24.22
N ILE A 346 12.49 -6.02 25.07
CA ILE A 346 11.24 -5.38 25.50
C ILE A 346 11.35 -3.85 25.40
N PRO A 347 10.25 -3.15 25.11
CA PRO A 347 10.21 -1.69 25.18
C PRO A 347 10.20 -1.23 26.64
N GLN A 348 10.92 -0.17 26.96
CA GLN A 348 10.94 0.46 28.28
C GLN A 348 10.82 1.97 28.14
N LEU A 349 10.15 2.62 29.10
CA LEU A 349 10.08 4.08 29.15
C LEU A 349 11.43 4.66 29.54
N ARG A 350 11.83 5.79 28.94
CA ARG A 350 13.05 6.52 29.34
C ARG A 350 12.96 7.06 30.76
N THR A 351 11.79 7.59 31.11
CA THR A 351 11.46 8.18 32.40
C THR A 351 10.10 7.65 32.88
N SER A 352 9.50 8.27 33.88
CA SER A 352 8.11 7.99 34.26
C SER A 352 7.07 8.61 33.31
N LEU A 353 7.48 9.48 32.37
CA LEU A 353 6.59 10.23 31.50
C LEU A 353 6.57 9.65 30.08
N LEU A 354 5.36 9.38 29.57
CA LEU A 354 5.16 8.80 28.23
C LEU A 354 5.76 9.67 27.11
N LYS A 355 5.71 11.00 27.26
CA LYS A 355 6.22 11.97 26.27
C LYS A 355 7.73 11.86 26.03
N ASP A 356 8.47 11.32 26.99
CA ASP A 356 9.91 11.14 26.87
C ASP A 356 10.25 9.90 26.03
N GLY A 357 9.26 9.08 25.70
CA GLY A 357 9.37 8.00 24.73
C GLY A 357 10.01 6.73 25.29
N PHE A 358 10.42 5.86 24.36
CA PHE A 358 10.83 4.49 24.66
C PHE A 358 12.27 4.21 24.19
N TYR A 359 12.84 3.15 24.75
CA TYR A 359 14.06 2.51 24.26
C TYR A 359 13.90 0.98 24.31
N SER A 360 14.72 0.28 23.51
CA SER A 360 14.71 -1.19 23.47
C SER A 360 15.68 -1.76 24.51
N LYS A 361 15.18 -2.49 25.50
CA LYS A 361 16.01 -3.10 26.55
C LYS A 361 16.17 -4.59 26.33
N ARG A 362 17.41 -5.10 26.40
CA ARG A 362 17.67 -6.54 26.40
C ARG A 362 17.28 -7.18 27.73
N THR A 363 16.67 -8.36 27.70
CA THR A 363 16.20 -9.06 28.90
C THR A 363 17.20 -10.05 29.48
N VAL A 364 18.13 -10.56 28.67
CA VAL A 364 19.23 -11.44 29.10
C VAL A 364 20.52 -10.63 29.22
N THR A 365 21.07 -10.50 30.43
CA THR A 365 22.46 -10.12 30.64
C THR A 365 23.33 -11.27 30.15
N LYS A 366 24.19 -11.03 29.14
CA LYS A 366 25.32 -11.95 28.89
C LYS A 366 26.10 -12.03 30.21
N ASN A 367 26.04 -13.18 30.89
CA ASN A 367 27.06 -13.52 31.87
C ASN A 367 28.37 -13.71 31.08
N HIS A 368 29.08 -12.62 30.82
CA HIS A 368 30.51 -12.70 30.57
C HIS A 368 31.17 -13.10 31.89
N LYS A 369 31.24 -14.40 32.15
CA LYS A 369 32.29 -14.94 32.99
C LYS A 369 33.48 -15.21 32.07
N ASN A 370 34.54 -14.47 32.32
CA ASN A 370 35.89 -14.64 31.77
C ASN A 370 36.40 -16.06 32.01
#